data_AF-A0A4Y5SJU6-F1
#
_entry.id   AF-A0A4Y5SJU6-F1
#
_cell.length_a   1.000
_cell.length_b   1.000
_cell.length_c   1.000
_cell.angle_alpha   90.00
_cell.angle_beta   90.00
_cell.angle_gamma   90.00
#
_symmetry.space_group_name_H-M   'P 1'
#
loop_
_entity.id
_entity.type
_entity.pdbx_description
1 polymer ?
#
loop_
_entity_poly.entity_id
_entity_poly.type
_entity_poly.pdbx_seq_one_letter_code
_entity_poly.pdbx_strand_id
1 'polypeptide(L)'
;MKVKKIAALAVGAAMVGATIGLATAQPTVPEIPKDFFVKDGQPNVKIVVGSQGAALDVSSAADIAVALGTMLYTTEDVKVKDASVVVKKDTAYDPDDIPVFDNTYTGEYRDGEDLQDQAYWWNGSFDDDDNPIFSETFDDSVWSGGVFDGGWKVTVYDAIEWKNVKNNYWTDPNDKKHTADDVMLHYTVNIGKVTLKQLNDDPTEYTDIDDFKDFTLIVDNVVANVTFALNAYEKPLWDPVLGETGTTYTVSDTKPKGYSEYESGVIKGVEVGDTIDLFGKTVKVLDIGSDSIEYGNDWGETYIDAGKAKTFGDYTIKVLDIDVNQEKAFLEVSGPDGSEMITLNTDDHPTEELFDGGIRVTLTDTFIGIGGTSSVKVAVQTDISYIKDGKEYIPGWIARLGISDGKLNWFALENKDELEGKEVKLFNTYVMDYKADIMKKKNPDDDRTYAAMEAWVVIDPLKPDYTTETLKPGDELEGWTIDEITATADPAQAAVVSKITTPITVLDTEVMEQGLDKVDSNLILIGGPVVNSVTAALAEKLEVPSDYDGWKEEYGTGADSGVVKYVAECGDINGYGVVLVAGTDREGTAAAAKALMEYLAGLS
;
A
#
# COMPACT_ATOMS: atom_id res chain seq x y z
N MET A 1 13.65 6.67 -12.90
CA MET A 1 14.48 7.20 -11.77
C MET A 1 15.49 6.13 -11.33
N LYS A 2 16.66 6.43 -10.73
CA LYS A 2 17.65 5.39 -10.31
C LYS A 2 17.54 5.04 -8.81
N VAL A 3 17.30 3.76 -8.50
CA VAL A 3 17.09 3.18 -7.15
C VAL A 3 18.17 3.58 -6.12
N LYS A 4 19.43 3.72 -6.55
CA LYS A 4 20.56 4.10 -5.66
C LYS A 4 20.38 5.44 -4.95
N LYS A 5 19.68 6.42 -5.54
CA LYS A 5 19.48 7.75 -4.94
C LYS A 5 18.41 7.76 -3.85
N ILE A 6 17.47 6.82 -3.90
CA ILE A 6 16.32 6.73 -3.00
C ILE A 6 16.72 6.06 -1.68
N ALA A 7 17.49 4.97 -1.75
CA ALA A 7 17.96 4.24 -0.57
C ALA A 7 18.86 5.08 0.37
N ALA A 8 19.63 6.02 -0.19
CA ALA A 8 20.49 6.92 0.59
C ALA A 8 19.72 7.96 1.42
N LEU A 9 18.49 8.33 1.02
CA LEU A 9 17.66 9.31 1.73
C LEU A 9 16.98 8.71 2.97
N ALA A 10 16.57 7.44 2.91
CA ALA A 10 15.84 6.77 4.00
C ALA A 10 16.72 6.52 5.25
N VAL A 11 18.01 6.17 5.04
CA VAL A 11 18.96 5.92 6.15
C VAL A 11 19.30 7.20 6.92
N GLY A 12 19.26 8.36 6.26
CA GLY A 12 19.53 9.66 6.90
C GLY A 12 18.47 10.10 7.92
N ALA A 13 17.23 9.64 7.79
CA ALA A 13 16.10 10.07 8.64
C ALA A 13 15.98 9.28 9.96
N ALA A 14 16.51 8.05 10.04
CA ALA A 14 16.34 7.18 11.21
C ALA A 14 17.29 7.49 12.39
N MET A 15 18.31 8.33 12.20
CA MET A 15 19.34 8.59 13.24
C MET A 15 19.06 9.80 14.15
N VAL A 16 17.96 10.53 13.95
CA VAL A 16 17.63 11.73 14.74
C VAL A 16 16.36 11.48 15.56
N GLY A 17 16.48 10.89 16.75
CA GLY A 17 15.36 10.88 17.69
C GLY A 17 15.47 9.93 18.87
N ALA A 18 16.03 10.40 19.99
CA ALA A 18 15.55 10.10 21.34
C ALA A 18 16.43 10.79 22.39
N THR A 19 15.91 11.82 23.08
CA THR A 19 16.20 12.09 24.51
C THR A 19 15.24 13.15 25.03
N ILE A 20 14.30 12.76 25.91
CA ILE A 20 13.53 13.65 26.78
C ILE A 20 13.85 13.23 28.22
N GLY A 21 14.45 14.11 29.01
CA GLY A 21 14.78 13.89 30.42
C GLY A 21 13.91 14.74 31.34
N LEU A 22 13.29 14.10 32.33
CA LEU A 22 12.42 14.66 33.36
C LEU A 22 13.22 15.45 34.42
N ALA A 23 12.74 16.63 34.81
CA ALA A 23 13.35 17.47 35.84
C ALA A 23 13.10 16.90 37.25
N THR A 24 14.16 16.72 38.05
CA THR A 24 14.08 16.58 39.51
C THR A 24 14.74 17.79 40.18
N ALA A 25 14.29 18.16 41.39
CA ALA A 25 14.77 19.31 42.15
C ALA A 25 16.17 19.05 42.74
N GLN A 26 17.19 19.10 41.88
CA GLN A 26 18.61 19.00 42.23
C GLN A 26 19.29 20.36 42.12
N PRO A 27 20.49 20.54 42.72
CA PRO A 27 21.33 21.70 42.44
C PRO A 27 21.45 21.97 40.94
N THR A 28 21.19 23.19 40.51
CA THR A 28 21.31 23.59 39.10
C THR A 28 22.77 23.52 38.66
N VAL A 29 23.06 22.66 37.68
CA VAL A 29 24.38 22.58 37.04
C VAL A 29 24.45 23.61 35.91
N PRO A 30 25.44 24.52 35.89
CA PRO A 30 25.63 25.43 34.75
C PRO A 30 25.94 24.64 33.47
N GLU A 31 25.68 25.23 32.30
CA GLU A 31 26.02 24.60 31.02
C GLU A 31 27.55 24.50 30.88
N ILE A 32 28.07 23.27 30.91
CA ILE A 32 29.49 22.95 30.79
C ILE A 32 29.69 22.17 29.48
N PRO A 33 30.48 22.67 28.51
CA PRO A 33 30.67 22.01 27.22
C PRO A 33 31.20 20.57 27.37
N LYS A 34 30.75 19.63 26.52
CA LYS A 34 31.24 18.24 26.51
C LYS A 34 32.77 18.16 26.41
N ASP A 35 33.38 19.03 25.60
CA ASP A 35 34.83 19.16 25.42
C ASP A 35 35.60 19.51 26.70
N PHE A 36 34.93 20.06 27.72
CA PHE A 36 35.53 20.27 29.03
C PHE A 36 35.91 18.93 29.67
N PHE A 37 35.03 17.93 29.54
CA PHE A 37 35.13 16.63 30.18
C PHE A 37 35.87 15.61 29.32
N VAL A 38 35.53 15.55 28.03
CA VAL A 38 36.06 14.58 27.06
C VAL A 38 36.38 15.30 25.77
N LYS A 39 37.62 15.16 25.30
CA LYS A 39 38.07 15.70 24.02
C LYS A 39 38.65 14.56 23.20
N ASP A 40 38.20 14.44 21.95
CA ASP A 40 38.65 13.40 21.02
C ASP A 40 38.51 11.95 21.58
N GLY A 41 37.44 11.69 22.33
CA GLY A 41 37.18 10.37 22.94
C GLY A 41 38.11 10.01 24.11
N GLN A 42 38.89 10.98 24.62
CA GLN A 42 39.80 10.84 25.77
C GLN A 42 39.41 11.77 26.91
N PRO A 43 39.68 11.42 28.17
CA PRO A 43 39.46 12.32 29.31
C PRO A 43 40.25 13.62 29.14
N ASN A 44 39.57 14.77 29.26
CA ASN A 44 40.17 16.12 29.21
C ASN A 44 40.18 16.81 30.60
N VAL A 45 39.88 16.05 31.65
CA VAL A 45 39.66 16.55 33.01
C VAL A 45 40.29 15.64 34.06
N LYS A 46 40.74 16.23 35.18
CA LYS A 46 41.16 15.53 36.40
C LYS A 46 40.20 15.86 37.56
N ILE A 47 39.84 14.85 38.34
CA ILE A 47 39.02 15.00 39.53
C ILE A 47 39.94 15.15 40.74
N VAL A 48 39.89 16.31 41.41
CA VAL A 48 40.75 16.65 42.55
C VAL A 48 39.94 16.54 43.84
N VAL A 49 40.33 15.63 44.72
CA VAL A 49 39.65 15.40 46.00
C VAL A 49 40.49 15.96 47.14
N GLY A 50 39.84 16.63 48.09
CA GLY A 50 40.50 17.13 49.29
C GLY A 50 41.12 16.00 50.12
N SER A 51 42.40 16.10 50.47
CA SER A 51 43.13 15.15 51.33
C SER A 51 42.60 15.13 52.77
N GLN A 52 41.92 16.20 53.19
CA GLN A 52 41.18 16.31 54.45
C GLN A 52 39.66 16.09 54.26
N GLY A 53 39.22 15.69 53.06
CA GLY A 53 37.83 15.44 52.71
C GLY A 53 37.22 14.25 53.47
N ALA A 54 35.89 14.24 53.54
CA ALA A 54 35.19 13.11 54.13
C ALA A 54 35.25 11.88 53.19
N ALA A 55 35.09 10.67 53.74
CA ALA A 55 35.02 9.45 52.92
C ALA A 55 33.93 9.52 51.83
N LEU A 56 32.89 10.33 52.05
CA LEU A 56 31.82 10.57 51.09
C LEU A 56 32.29 11.37 49.86
N ASP A 57 33.20 12.32 50.03
CA ASP A 57 33.78 13.12 48.94
C ASP A 57 34.60 12.24 47.98
N VAL A 58 35.31 11.25 48.54
CA VAL A 58 36.06 10.24 47.78
C VAL A 58 35.11 9.32 47.00
N SER A 59 33.97 8.94 47.59
CA SER A 59 32.94 8.16 46.88
C SER A 59 32.34 8.95 45.71
N SER A 60 31.99 10.22 45.94
CA SER A 60 31.48 11.11 44.90
C SER A 60 32.47 11.29 43.76
N ALA A 61 33.77 11.34 44.04
CA ALA A 61 34.82 11.38 43.03
C ALA A 61 34.86 10.13 42.16
N ALA A 62 34.70 8.95 42.77
CA ALA A 62 34.67 7.68 42.05
C ALA A 62 33.43 7.57 41.15
N ASP A 63 32.27 8.02 41.64
CA ASP A 63 31.03 7.96 40.85
C ASP A 63 31.08 8.91 39.65
N ILE A 64 31.61 10.14 39.82
CA ILE A 64 31.85 11.07 38.70
C ILE A 64 32.86 10.48 37.70
N ALA A 65 33.92 9.82 38.18
CA ALA A 65 34.90 9.17 37.30
C ALA A 65 34.26 8.07 36.43
N VAL A 66 33.33 7.30 36.98
CA VAL A 66 32.57 6.28 36.24
C VAL A 66 31.67 6.93 35.19
N ALA A 67 30.96 8.00 35.54
CA ALA A 67 30.11 8.73 34.60
C ALA A 67 30.90 9.33 33.41
N LEU A 68 32.12 9.81 33.66
CA LEU A 68 33.01 10.26 32.58
C LEU A 68 33.47 9.12 31.66
N GLY A 69 33.67 7.92 32.23
CA GLY A 69 34.09 6.74 31.48
C GLY A 69 33.09 6.28 30.41
N THR A 70 31.79 6.51 30.62
CA THR A 70 30.74 6.15 29.64
C THR A 70 30.73 7.06 28.40
N MET A 71 31.42 8.21 28.44
CA MET A 71 31.46 9.20 27.36
C MET A 71 32.63 8.99 26.37
N LEU A 72 33.46 7.96 26.57
CA LEU A 72 34.70 7.75 25.81
C LEU A 72 34.47 6.90 24.54
N TYR A 73 33.87 7.48 23.50
CA TYR A 73 33.69 6.82 22.20
C TYR A 73 34.01 7.73 21.00
N THR A 74 34.30 7.12 19.84
CA THR A 74 34.40 7.78 18.52
C THR A 74 33.43 7.18 17.52
N THR A 75 32.90 7.95 16.57
CA THR A 75 31.92 7.52 15.55
C THR A 75 32.56 7.28 14.17
N GLU A 76 32.22 6.19 13.47
CA GLU A 76 32.57 5.91 12.05
C GLU A 76 31.36 5.95 11.08
N ASP A 77 31.62 6.15 9.77
CA ASP A 77 30.59 6.14 8.72
C ASP A 77 30.08 4.72 8.38
N VAL A 78 28.76 4.56 8.25
CA VAL A 78 28.07 3.27 7.98
C VAL A 78 27.81 3.07 6.47
N LYS A 79 28.02 1.86 5.94
CA LYS A 79 27.70 1.48 4.55
C LYS A 79 26.32 0.82 4.44
N VAL A 80 25.65 0.92 3.30
CA VAL A 80 24.36 0.24 3.05
C VAL A 80 24.56 -1.06 2.26
N LYS A 81 23.99 -2.16 2.75
CA LYS A 81 23.83 -3.45 2.07
C LYS A 81 22.36 -3.73 1.78
N ASP A 82 22.10 -4.50 0.72
CA ASP A 82 20.79 -5.05 0.37
C ASP A 82 19.67 -4.01 0.25
N ALA A 83 19.90 -2.99 -0.58
CA ALA A 83 18.85 -2.03 -0.91
C ALA A 83 17.91 -2.61 -1.99
N SER A 84 16.61 -2.67 -1.73
CA SER A 84 15.56 -2.98 -2.72
C SER A 84 14.46 -1.94 -2.66
N VAL A 85 13.77 -1.76 -3.78
CA VAL A 85 12.62 -0.86 -3.89
C VAL A 85 11.47 -1.64 -4.50
N VAL A 86 10.35 -1.69 -3.81
CA VAL A 86 9.09 -2.19 -4.37
C VAL A 86 8.42 -1.01 -5.07
N VAL A 87 8.06 -1.19 -6.33
CA VAL A 87 7.32 -0.20 -7.12
C VAL A 87 5.94 -0.75 -7.44
N LYS A 88 4.97 0.14 -7.64
CA LYS A 88 3.62 -0.19 -8.09
C LYS A 88 3.17 0.67 -9.26
N LYS A 89 2.37 0.08 -10.15
CA LYS A 89 1.73 0.76 -11.28
C LYS A 89 0.27 0.36 -11.33
N ASP A 90 -0.58 1.35 -11.56
CA ASP A 90 -1.99 1.13 -11.85
C ASP A 90 -2.15 0.47 -13.22
N THR A 91 -2.80 -0.67 -13.24
CA THR A 91 -3.08 -1.53 -14.38
C THR A 91 -4.58 -1.67 -14.63
N ALA A 92 -5.42 -0.92 -13.90
CA ALA A 92 -6.84 -0.85 -14.22
C ALA A 92 -7.02 -0.37 -15.66
N TYR A 93 -7.89 -1.06 -16.41
CA TYR A 93 -8.24 -0.62 -17.76
C TYR A 93 -9.02 0.68 -17.67
N ASP A 94 -8.60 1.67 -18.44
CA ASP A 94 -9.19 3.00 -18.51
C ASP A 94 -9.84 3.19 -19.90
N PRO A 95 -11.18 3.04 -20.00
CA PRO A 95 -11.93 3.24 -21.23
C PRO A 95 -11.77 4.62 -21.87
N ASP A 96 -12.08 4.71 -23.16
CA ASP A 96 -12.21 6.00 -23.84
C ASP A 96 -13.46 6.76 -23.35
N ASP A 97 -13.28 8.02 -22.98
CA ASP A 97 -14.33 8.95 -22.57
C ASP A 97 -15.22 9.40 -23.73
N ILE A 98 -16.46 9.81 -23.42
CA ILE A 98 -17.38 10.36 -24.40
C ILE A 98 -17.19 11.89 -24.45
N PRO A 99 -16.66 12.46 -25.56
CA PRO A 99 -16.47 13.89 -25.66
C PRO A 99 -17.81 14.63 -25.68
N VAL A 100 -17.93 15.71 -24.90
CA VAL A 100 -19.12 16.57 -24.84
C VAL A 100 -18.85 17.90 -25.53
N PHE A 101 -17.77 18.57 -25.16
CA PHE A 101 -17.45 19.91 -25.65
C PHE A 101 -15.94 20.16 -25.59
N ASP A 102 -15.36 20.81 -26.59
CA ASP A 102 -14.17 21.63 -26.38
C ASP A 102 -14.02 22.74 -27.44
N ASN A 103 -13.54 23.88 -26.95
CA ASN A 103 -13.24 25.06 -27.75
C ASN A 103 -11.77 25.51 -27.65
N THR A 104 -10.87 24.65 -27.15
CA THR A 104 -9.42 24.86 -27.20
C THR A 104 -8.81 24.25 -28.46
N TYR A 105 -9.51 23.35 -29.13
CA TYR A 105 -9.03 22.66 -30.32
C TYR A 105 -8.64 23.61 -31.45
N THR A 106 -7.41 23.44 -31.93
CA THR A 106 -6.83 24.27 -32.99
C THR A 106 -6.71 23.54 -34.33
N GLY A 107 -7.42 22.43 -34.55
CA GLY A 107 -7.39 21.70 -35.81
C GLY A 107 -8.13 22.42 -36.96
N GLU A 108 -7.83 22.06 -38.20
CA GLU A 108 -8.49 22.62 -39.39
C GLU A 108 -9.78 21.84 -39.71
N TYR A 109 -10.96 22.40 -39.45
CA TYR A 109 -12.22 21.91 -40.02
C TYR A 109 -12.27 22.22 -41.52
N ARG A 110 -12.76 21.28 -42.34
CA ARG A 110 -12.90 21.52 -43.79
C ARG A 110 -14.30 22.03 -44.11
N ASP A 111 -14.36 23.03 -44.98
CA ASP A 111 -15.62 23.59 -45.49
C ASP A 111 -16.47 22.49 -46.16
N GLY A 112 -17.67 22.22 -45.62
CA GLY A 112 -18.61 21.20 -46.11
C GLY A 112 -18.59 19.84 -45.39
N GLU A 113 -17.83 19.67 -44.31
CA GLU A 113 -17.99 18.51 -43.41
C GLU A 113 -19.24 18.68 -42.54
N ASP A 114 -20.05 17.63 -42.42
CA ASP A 114 -21.18 17.59 -41.48
C ASP A 114 -20.61 17.43 -40.07
N LEU A 115 -20.76 18.45 -39.23
CA LEU A 115 -20.26 18.45 -37.86
C LEU A 115 -20.98 17.41 -36.98
N GLN A 116 -22.15 16.92 -37.41
CA GLN A 116 -22.86 15.83 -36.75
C GLN A 116 -22.23 14.45 -36.99
N ASP A 117 -21.43 14.30 -38.06
CA ASP A 117 -20.73 13.05 -38.41
C ASP A 117 -19.33 12.95 -37.77
N GLN A 118 -18.86 14.02 -37.12
CA GLN A 118 -17.57 14.05 -36.45
C GLN A 118 -17.74 13.76 -34.96
N ALA A 119 -17.04 12.74 -34.46
CA ALA A 119 -16.96 12.48 -33.02
C ALA A 119 -16.25 13.61 -32.23
N TYR A 120 -15.69 14.61 -32.93
CA TYR A 120 -14.89 15.69 -32.36
C TYR A 120 -15.25 17.08 -32.92
N TRP A 121 -15.93 17.84 -32.06
CA TRP A 121 -15.65 19.24 -31.68
C TRP A 121 -16.24 20.48 -32.38
N TRP A 122 -16.36 21.47 -31.48
CA TRP A 122 -16.98 22.81 -31.46
C TRP A 122 -18.50 22.91 -31.58
N ASN A 123 -19.13 23.32 -30.47
CA ASN A 123 -20.56 23.61 -30.34
C ASN A 123 -20.80 25.02 -29.76
N GLY A 124 -19.88 25.94 -30.06
CA GLY A 124 -20.11 27.35 -29.78
C GLY A 124 -21.07 27.91 -30.82
N SER A 125 -21.79 28.96 -30.45
CA SER A 125 -22.47 29.83 -31.41
C SER A 125 -21.67 31.13 -31.55
N PHE A 126 -22.13 32.05 -32.39
CA PHE A 126 -21.65 33.42 -32.43
C PHE A 126 -22.79 34.36 -32.07
N ASP A 127 -22.51 35.39 -31.27
CA ASP A 127 -23.47 36.48 -31.07
C ASP A 127 -23.62 37.35 -32.34
N ASP A 128 -24.55 38.31 -32.31
CA ASP A 128 -24.81 39.23 -33.42
C ASP A 128 -23.57 40.06 -33.86
N ASP A 129 -22.51 40.08 -33.04
CA ASP A 129 -21.26 40.80 -33.25
C ASP A 129 -20.10 39.85 -33.67
N ASP A 130 -20.40 38.61 -34.09
CA ASP A 130 -19.44 37.54 -34.44
C ASP A 130 -18.50 37.14 -33.27
N ASN A 131 -18.87 37.38 -32.01
CA ASN A 131 -18.10 36.86 -30.87
C ASN A 131 -18.55 35.44 -30.52
N PRO A 132 -17.63 34.51 -30.25
CA PRO A 132 -18.01 33.16 -29.86
C PRO A 132 -18.75 33.20 -28.51
N ILE A 133 -19.91 32.55 -28.46
CA ILE A 133 -20.73 32.36 -27.25
C ILE A 133 -20.97 30.87 -27.01
N PHE A 134 -21.25 30.51 -25.75
CA PHE A 134 -21.67 29.16 -25.40
C PHE A 134 -23.12 28.92 -25.86
N SER A 135 -23.37 27.82 -26.56
CA SER A 135 -24.73 27.41 -26.92
C SER A 135 -25.30 26.53 -25.81
N GLU A 136 -26.47 26.89 -25.26
CA GLU A 136 -27.17 26.11 -24.24
C GLU A 136 -27.89 24.88 -24.82
N THR A 137 -28.22 24.90 -26.11
CA THR A 137 -29.06 23.87 -26.74
C THR A 137 -28.26 22.74 -27.35
N PHE A 138 -26.95 22.95 -27.55
CA PHE A 138 -26.06 22.02 -28.22
C PHE A 138 -26.51 21.63 -29.65
N ASP A 139 -27.36 22.44 -30.29
CA ASP A 139 -28.12 22.08 -31.51
C ASP A 139 -27.27 21.66 -32.71
N ASP A 140 -26.02 22.13 -32.80
CA ASP A 140 -25.10 21.83 -33.90
C ASP A 140 -24.16 20.63 -33.59
N SER A 141 -24.48 19.83 -32.56
CA SER A 141 -23.67 18.68 -32.14
C SER A 141 -24.46 17.39 -31.96
N VAL A 142 -23.73 16.28 -31.80
CA VAL A 142 -24.28 14.97 -31.39
C VAL A 142 -24.90 14.96 -29.99
N TRP A 143 -24.79 16.08 -29.25
CA TRP A 143 -25.40 16.31 -27.94
C TRP A 143 -26.60 17.26 -28.00
N SER A 144 -27.21 17.52 -29.17
CA SER A 144 -28.39 18.39 -29.29
C SER A 144 -29.46 18.05 -28.25
N GLY A 145 -29.96 19.09 -27.56
CA GLY A 145 -30.86 18.94 -26.42
C GLY A 145 -30.20 18.31 -25.18
N GLY A 146 -28.87 18.32 -25.07
CA GLY A 146 -28.15 17.64 -24.00
C GLY A 146 -28.24 16.11 -24.07
N VAL A 147 -28.56 15.52 -25.24
CA VAL A 147 -28.77 14.08 -25.41
C VAL A 147 -27.78 13.52 -26.43
N PHE A 148 -27.01 12.52 -26.03
CA PHE A 148 -26.21 11.68 -26.91
C PHE A 148 -26.92 10.35 -27.15
N ASP A 149 -27.37 10.11 -28.38
CA ASP A 149 -28.13 8.89 -28.78
C ASP A 149 -27.37 8.03 -29.81
N GLY A 150 -26.09 8.33 -30.06
CA GLY A 150 -25.25 7.58 -31.01
C GLY A 150 -24.85 6.19 -30.53
N GLY A 151 -24.99 5.94 -29.22
CA GLY A 151 -24.42 4.78 -28.54
C GLY A 151 -22.89 4.88 -28.45
N TRP A 152 -22.32 4.42 -27.34
CA TRP A 152 -20.88 4.39 -27.12
C TRP A 152 -20.43 2.96 -26.83
N LYS A 153 -19.49 2.47 -27.64
CA LYS A 153 -18.99 1.09 -27.54
C LYS A 153 -17.56 1.08 -27.04
N VAL A 154 -17.36 0.54 -25.84
CA VAL A 154 -16.03 0.31 -25.24
C VAL A 154 -15.70 -1.17 -25.35
N THR A 155 -14.48 -1.52 -25.76
CA THR A 155 -13.96 -2.89 -25.61
C THR A 155 -12.94 -2.90 -24.49
N VAL A 156 -13.19 -3.68 -23.45
CA VAL A 156 -12.30 -3.85 -22.32
C VAL A 156 -11.46 -5.09 -22.58
N TYR A 157 -10.14 -4.89 -22.61
CA TYR A 157 -9.17 -5.92 -22.98
C TYR A 157 -8.77 -6.77 -21.78
N ASP A 158 -8.50 -8.05 -22.03
CA ASP A 158 -7.92 -9.01 -21.08
C ASP A 158 -8.62 -9.06 -19.70
N ALA A 159 -9.95 -9.01 -19.67
CA ALA A 159 -10.70 -8.73 -18.43
C ALA A 159 -11.47 -9.93 -17.86
N ILE A 160 -11.71 -10.97 -18.66
CA ILE A 160 -12.47 -12.15 -18.24
C ILE A 160 -11.57 -13.38 -18.33
N GLU A 161 -11.24 -13.95 -17.17
CA GLU A 161 -10.49 -15.20 -17.11
C GLU A 161 -11.41 -16.39 -17.41
N TRP A 162 -11.01 -17.25 -18.35
CA TRP A 162 -11.70 -18.51 -18.64
C TRP A 162 -10.72 -19.68 -18.57
N LYS A 163 -10.87 -20.51 -17.54
CA LYS A 163 -10.09 -21.73 -17.33
C LYS A 163 -10.91 -22.95 -17.68
N ASN A 164 -10.41 -23.75 -18.61
CA ASN A 164 -11.06 -24.98 -19.07
C ASN A 164 -10.46 -26.22 -18.39
N VAL A 165 -11.31 -27.15 -17.96
CA VAL A 165 -10.86 -28.37 -17.25
C VAL A 165 -10.72 -29.63 -18.12
N LYS A 166 -11.23 -29.63 -19.35
CA LYS A 166 -11.39 -30.86 -20.16
C LYS A 166 -10.46 -30.99 -21.37
N ASN A 167 -9.44 -30.15 -21.48
CA ASN A 167 -8.59 -30.07 -22.68
C ASN A 167 -9.42 -29.62 -23.90
N ASN A 168 -10.20 -28.54 -23.79
CA ASN A 168 -10.62 -27.84 -25.00
C ASN A 168 -9.39 -27.14 -25.58
N TYR A 169 -8.81 -27.72 -26.63
CA TYR A 169 -7.62 -27.21 -27.30
C TYR A 169 -7.80 -27.21 -28.81
N TRP A 170 -7.16 -26.25 -29.44
CA TRP A 170 -6.90 -26.28 -30.86
C TRP A 170 -5.44 -26.71 -31.09
N THR A 171 -5.22 -27.61 -32.03
CA THR A 171 -3.86 -28.04 -32.43
C THR A 171 -3.50 -27.31 -33.72
N ASP A 172 -2.43 -26.54 -33.68
CA ASP A 172 -1.98 -25.80 -34.84
C ASP A 172 -1.31 -26.72 -35.90
N PRO A 173 -1.09 -26.23 -37.13
CA PRO A 173 -0.41 -27.00 -38.17
C PRO A 173 1.01 -27.49 -37.84
N ASN A 174 1.61 -27.02 -36.73
CA ASN A 174 2.92 -27.44 -36.25
C ASN A 174 2.81 -28.44 -35.07
N ASP A 175 1.64 -29.04 -34.86
CA ASP A 175 1.32 -29.97 -33.77
C ASP A 175 1.43 -29.36 -32.35
N LYS A 176 1.41 -28.03 -32.22
CA LYS A 176 1.36 -27.35 -30.92
C LYS A 176 -0.09 -27.16 -30.48
N LYS A 177 -0.38 -27.53 -29.23
CA LYS A 177 -1.69 -27.32 -28.61
C LYS A 177 -1.80 -25.91 -28.02
N HIS A 178 -2.97 -25.29 -28.21
CA HIS A 178 -3.37 -24.01 -27.61
C HIS A 178 -4.68 -24.22 -26.85
N THR A 179 -4.76 -23.78 -25.60
CA THR A 179 -5.95 -23.93 -24.72
C THR A 179 -6.57 -22.57 -24.39
N ALA A 180 -7.76 -22.58 -23.78
CA ALA A 180 -8.37 -21.37 -23.23
C ALA A 180 -7.65 -20.85 -21.97
N ASP A 181 -6.93 -21.71 -21.24
CA ASP A 181 -6.29 -21.36 -19.96
C ASP A 181 -5.21 -20.26 -20.08
N ASP A 182 -4.65 -20.10 -21.27
CA ASP A 182 -3.61 -19.12 -21.57
C ASP A 182 -4.18 -17.78 -22.11
N VAL A 183 -5.52 -17.62 -22.14
CA VAL A 183 -6.18 -16.48 -22.80
C VAL A 183 -7.17 -15.79 -21.86
N MET A 184 -7.04 -14.46 -21.78
CA MET A 184 -8.03 -13.59 -21.15
C MET A 184 -8.98 -13.08 -22.24
N LEU A 185 -10.28 -13.15 -21.97
CA LEU A 185 -11.32 -12.69 -22.90
C LEU A 185 -11.59 -11.20 -22.71
N HIS A 186 -12.02 -10.58 -23.80
CA HIS A 186 -12.48 -9.21 -23.86
C HIS A 186 -13.98 -9.18 -23.65
N TYR A 187 -14.48 -8.11 -23.02
CA TYR A 187 -15.91 -7.81 -23.07
C TYR A 187 -16.14 -6.44 -23.69
N THR A 188 -17.33 -6.28 -24.25
CA THR A 188 -17.78 -5.01 -24.81
C THR A 188 -18.79 -4.39 -23.87
N VAL A 189 -18.62 -3.12 -23.53
CA VAL A 189 -19.66 -2.29 -22.91
C VAL A 189 -20.30 -1.46 -24.01
N ASN A 190 -21.60 -1.63 -24.21
CA ASN A 190 -22.40 -0.75 -25.06
C ASN A 190 -23.20 0.15 -24.13
N ILE A 191 -22.90 1.43 -24.15
CA ILE A 191 -23.66 2.48 -23.48
C ILE A 191 -24.63 3.03 -24.52
N GLY A 192 -25.91 3.06 -24.19
CA GLY A 192 -26.97 3.58 -25.05
C GLY A 192 -26.99 5.10 -25.02
N LYS A 193 -28.15 5.64 -24.72
CA LYS A 193 -28.36 7.08 -24.65
C LYS A 193 -27.83 7.64 -23.34
N VAL A 194 -27.13 8.76 -23.43
CA VAL A 194 -26.64 9.54 -22.29
C VAL A 194 -27.29 10.92 -22.34
N THR A 195 -27.84 11.38 -21.23
CA THR A 195 -28.51 12.68 -21.14
C THR A 195 -27.90 13.53 -20.02
N LEU A 196 -27.61 14.79 -20.36
CA LEU A 196 -27.19 15.83 -19.42
C LEU A 196 -28.47 16.50 -18.89
N LYS A 197 -28.88 16.12 -17.68
CA LYS A 197 -30.21 16.48 -17.14
C LYS A 197 -30.44 17.98 -17.06
N GLN A 198 -29.42 18.73 -16.63
CA GLN A 198 -29.47 20.17 -16.43
C GLN A 198 -29.66 20.94 -17.74
N LEU A 199 -29.43 20.36 -18.92
CA LEU A 199 -29.74 21.03 -20.18
C LEU A 199 -31.18 20.75 -20.65
N ASN A 200 -31.84 19.77 -20.04
CA ASN A 200 -33.21 19.36 -20.38
C ASN A 200 -34.25 19.89 -19.39
N ASP A 201 -33.91 19.92 -18.09
CA ASP A 201 -34.88 20.12 -17.01
C ASP A 201 -34.75 21.45 -16.25
N ASP A 202 -33.55 22.07 -16.23
CA ASP A 202 -33.26 23.35 -15.55
C ASP A 202 -32.65 24.36 -16.55
N PRO A 203 -32.96 25.66 -16.50
CA PRO A 203 -32.31 26.61 -17.39
C PRO A 203 -30.88 26.90 -16.93
N THR A 204 -29.87 26.39 -17.63
CA THR A 204 -28.48 26.85 -17.50
C THR A 204 -28.36 28.29 -17.99
N GLU A 205 -27.68 29.19 -17.27
CA GLU A 205 -27.43 30.53 -17.79
C GLU A 205 -26.25 30.46 -18.78
N TYR A 206 -26.51 30.55 -20.09
CA TYR A 206 -25.45 30.53 -21.13
C TYR A 206 -24.41 31.66 -21.00
N THR A 207 -24.71 32.68 -20.18
CA THR A 207 -23.79 33.77 -19.84
C THR A 207 -22.85 33.44 -18.67
N ASP A 208 -23.11 32.39 -17.90
CA ASP A 208 -22.25 31.90 -16.83
C ASP A 208 -21.71 30.50 -17.14
N ILE A 209 -20.47 30.45 -17.63
CA ILE A 209 -19.79 29.20 -17.94
C ILE A 209 -19.64 28.27 -16.71
N ASP A 210 -19.69 28.80 -15.48
CA ASP A 210 -19.60 27.95 -14.28
C ASP A 210 -20.83 27.07 -14.07
N ASP A 211 -21.95 27.35 -14.75
CA ASP A 211 -23.14 26.48 -14.74
C ASP A 211 -22.91 25.16 -15.50
N PHE A 212 -21.91 25.12 -16.39
CA PHE A 212 -21.55 23.96 -17.20
C PHE A 212 -20.47 23.08 -16.53
N LYS A 213 -20.10 23.37 -15.29
CA LYS A 213 -19.01 22.65 -14.59
C LYS A 213 -19.39 21.23 -14.15
N ASP A 214 -20.69 20.95 -14.02
CA ASP A 214 -21.18 19.74 -13.36
C ASP A 214 -22.61 19.45 -13.83
N PHE A 215 -22.82 18.26 -14.38
CA PHE A 215 -24.11 17.78 -14.82
C PHE A 215 -24.42 16.41 -14.20
N THR A 216 -25.70 16.20 -13.93
CA THR A 216 -26.27 14.90 -13.59
C THR A 216 -26.46 14.13 -14.89
N LEU A 217 -25.93 12.92 -14.93
CA LEU A 217 -26.08 11.99 -16.03
C LEU A 217 -27.34 11.15 -15.84
N ILE A 218 -28.05 10.92 -16.94
CA ILE A 218 -29.06 9.89 -17.08
C ILE A 218 -28.60 8.94 -18.19
N VAL A 219 -28.51 7.65 -17.89
CA VAL A 219 -28.01 6.61 -18.81
C VAL A 219 -29.04 5.49 -18.90
N ASP A 220 -29.57 5.23 -20.10
CA ASP A 220 -30.76 4.39 -20.26
C ASP A 220 -30.48 2.90 -20.36
N ASN A 221 -29.56 2.48 -21.22
CA ASN A 221 -29.32 1.11 -21.62
C ASN A 221 -27.81 0.83 -21.69
N VAL A 222 -27.29 0.14 -20.70
CA VAL A 222 -25.91 -0.29 -20.63
C VAL A 222 -25.86 -1.80 -20.69
N VAL A 223 -25.16 -2.33 -21.69
CA VAL A 223 -24.96 -3.77 -21.88
C VAL A 223 -23.47 -4.10 -21.90
N ALA A 224 -22.99 -4.78 -20.86
CA ALA A 224 -21.65 -5.36 -20.84
C ALA A 224 -21.73 -6.84 -21.26
N ASN A 225 -21.11 -7.21 -22.38
CA ASN A 225 -21.22 -8.54 -22.99
C ASN A 225 -19.86 -9.17 -23.28
N VAL A 226 -19.70 -10.43 -22.85
CA VAL A 226 -18.55 -11.28 -23.17
C VAL A 226 -19.00 -12.47 -24.03
N THR A 227 -18.20 -12.83 -25.03
CA THR A 227 -18.44 -14.02 -25.86
C THR A 227 -17.36 -15.07 -25.59
N PHE A 228 -17.78 -16.29 -25.31
CA PHE A 228 -16.90 -17.43 -25.05
C PHE A 228 -16.56 -18.16 -26.36
N ALA A 229 -15.76 -17.52 -27.19
CA ALA A 229 -15.27 -18.10 -28.44
C ALA A 229 -13.88 -17.57 -28.79
N LEU A 230 -12.95 -18.48 -29.11
CA LEU A 230 -11.61 -18.13 -29.58
C LEU A 230 -11.46 -18.50 -31.06
N ASN A 231 -10.85 -17.61 -31.82
CA ASN A 231 -10.43 -17.82 -33.20
C ASN A 231 -8.92 -18.14 -33.21
N ALA A 232 -8.49 -18.95 -34.16
CA ALA A 232 -7.08 -19.17 -34.46
C ALA A 232 -6.58 -18.09 -35.43
N TYR A 233 -5.41 -17.55 -35.12
CA TYR A 233 -4.74 -16.51 -35.88
C TYR A 233 -3.34 -16.97 -36.26
N GLU A 234 -2.87 -16.57 -37.44
CA GLU A 234 -1.53 -16.88 -37.93
C GLU A 234 -0.73 -15.62 -38.25
N LYS A 235 0.60 -15.72 -38.14
CA LYS A 235 1.52 -14.65 -38.51
C LYS A 235 2.78 -15.23 -39.15
N PRO A 236 3.21 -14.73 -40.32
CA PRO A 236 4.50 -15.09 -40.89
C PRO A 236 5.64 -14.56 -40.00
N LEU A 237 6.61 -15.42 -39.74
CA LEU A 237 7.85 -15.09 -39.07
C LEU A 237 8.84 -14.58 -40.12
N TRP A 238 9.39 -13.39 -39.89
CA TRP A 238 10.31 -12.73 -40.80
C TRP A 238 11.69 -12.58 -40.19
N ASP A 239 12.70 -13.13 -40.86
CA ASP A 239 14.10 -12.88 -40.59
C ASP A 239 14.64 -11.83 -41.58
N PRO A 240 15.35 -10.78 -41.11
CA PRO A 240 15.86 -9.72 -41.98
C PRO A 240 16.81 -10.18 -43.10
N VAL A 241 17.43 -11.35 -42.98
CA VAL A 241 18.40 -11.89 -43.93
C VAL A 241 17.79 -13.02 -44.76
N LEU A 242 17.04 -13.92 -44.12
CA LEU A 242 16.48 -15.12 -44.76
C LEU A 242 15.09 -14.90 -45.37
N GLY A 243 14.41 -13.80 -45.02
CA GLY A 243 13.02 -13.55 -45.40
C GLY A 243 12.05 -14.32 -44.52
N GLU A 244 10.96 -14.83 -45.09
CA GLU A 244 9.97 -15.63 -44.35
C GLU A 244 10.56 -16.97 -43.90
N THR A 245 10.63 -17.21 -42.58
CA THR A 245 11.25 -18.41 -42.00
C THR A 245 10.25 -19.44 -41.47
N GLY A 246 8.97 -19.10 -41.44
CA GLY A 246 7.90 -19.98 -40.98
C GLY A 246 6.66 -19.20 -40.55
N THR A 247 5.71 -19.90 -39.92
CA THR A 247 4.45 -19.31 -39.44
C THR A 247 4.26 -19.67 -37.97
N THR A 248 3.82 -18.70 -37.18
CA THR A 248 3.38 -18.93 -35.80
C THR A 248 1.87 -18.76 -35.68
N TYR A 249 1.28 -19.54 -34.79
CA TYR A 249 -0.16 -19.52 -34.53
C TYR A 249 -0.45 -19.11 -33.09
N THR A 250 -1.64 -18.58 -32.85
CA THR A 250 -2.18 -18.26 -31.53
C THR A 250 -3.71 -18.36 -31.56
N VAL A 251 -4.34 -18.50 -30.40
CA VAL A 251 -5.79 -18.37 -30.24
C VAL A 251 -6.13 -17.10 -29.46
N SER A 252 -7.23 -16.44 -29.81
CA SER A 252 -7.71 -15.21 -29.15
C SER A 252 -9.17 -14.94 -29.54
N ASP A 253 -9.94 -14.23 -28.72
CA ASP A 253 -11.29 -13.77 -29.06
C ASP A 253 -11.26 -12.51 -29.94
N THR A 254 -10.21 -11.69 -29.79
CA THR A 254 -9.94 -10.54 -30.66
C THR A 254 -8.70 -10.76 -31.53
N LYS A 255 -8.62 -10.09 -32.68
CA LYS A 255 -7.51 -10.22 -33.63
C LYS A 255 -6.21 -9.61 -33.07
N PRO A 256 -5.15 -10.39 -32.85
CA PRO A 256 -3.87 -9.85 -32.40
C PRO A 256 -3.18 -9.01 -33.48
N LYS A 257 -2.42 -8.01 -33.06
CA LYS A 257 -1.73 -7.09 -33.98
C LYS A 257 -0.73 -7.82 -34.88
N GLY A 258 -0.89 -7.64 -36.20
CA GLY A 258 0.00 -8.22 -37.21
C GLY A 258 -0.26 -9.70 -37.50
N TYR A 259 -1.34 -10.28 -36.98
CA TYR A 259 -1.83 -11.59 -37.36
C TYR A 259 -2.96 -11.48 -38.41
N SER A 260 -3.21 -12.56 -39.14
CA SER A 260 -4.40 -12.78 -39.96
C SER A 260 -5.24 -13.91 -39.36
N GLU A 261 -6.56 -13.86 -39.54
CA GLU A 261 -7.43 -14.95 -39.13
C GLU A 261 -7.12 -16.20 -39.95
N TYR A 262 -6.91 -17.32 -39.26
CA TYR A 262 -6.66 -18.63 -39.86
C TYR A 262 -7.93 -19.48 -39.85
N GLU A 263 -8.57 -19.62 -38.69
CA GLU A 263 -9.77 -20.42 -38.49
C GLU A 263 -10.63 -19.80 -37.38
N SER A 264 -11.94 -19.64 -37.62
CA SER A 264 -12.84 -19.03 -36.63
C SER A 264 -13.43 -20.06 -35.68
N GLY A 265 -13.52 -19.68 -34.41
CA GLY A 265 -14.27 -20.43 -33.40
C GLY A 265 -13.74 -21.84 -33.15
N VAL A 266 -12.41 -21.94 -33.02
CA VAL A 266 -11.70 -23.20 -32.78
C VAL A 266 -11.91 -23.73 -31.36
N ILE A 267 -12.25 -22.85 -30.42
CA ILE A 267 -12.61 -23.17 -29.03
C ILE A 267 -13.89 -22.37 -28.74
N LYS A 268 -14.97 -23.04 -28.33
CA LYS A 268 -16.30 -22.43 -28.12
C LYS A 268 -17.04 -22.96 -26.91
N GLY A 269 -17.65 -22.00 -26.22
CA GLY A 269 -18.63 -22.19 -25.16
C GLY A 269 -18.01 -22.72 -23.87
N VAL A 270 -18.41 -22.14 -22.75
CA VAL A 270 -18.05 -22.64 -21.42
C VAL A 270 -18.82 -23.94 -21.19
N GLU A 271 -18.12 -24.94 -20.64
CA GLU A 271 -18.66 -26.27 -20.37
C GLU A 271 -18.72 -26.55 -18.86
N VAL A 272 -19.44 -27.61 -18.47
CA VAL A 272 -19.45 -28.11 -17.10
C VAL A 272 -18.05 -28.49 -16.63
N GLY A 273 -17.66 -27.89 -15.51
CA GLY A 273 -16.37 -28.00 -14.83
C GLY A 273 -15.46 -26.78 -15.05
N ASP A 274 -15.70 -25.97 -16.08
CA ASP A 274 -14.90 -24.78 -16.37
C ASP A 274 -15.03 -23.73 -15.24
N THR A 275 -14.03 -22.89 -15.12
CA THR A 275 -14.04 -21.74 -14.18
C THR A 275 -13.97 -20.45 -14.98
N ILE A 276 -14.88 -19.52 -14.71
CA ILE A 276 -14.97 -18.22 -15.37
C ILE A 276 -15.04 -17.10 -14.34
N ASP A 277 -14.38 -15.97 -14.59
CA ASP A 277 -14.65 -14.73 -13.85
C ASP A 277 -15.76 -13.94 -14.55
N LEU A 278 -16.87 -13.69 -13.87
CA LEU A 278 -17.97 -12.89 -14.38
C LEU A 278 -18.13 -11.64 -13.52
N PHE A 279 -17.51 -10.54 -13.95
CA PHE A 279 -17.65 -9.22 -13.34
C PHE A 279 -17.36 -9.21 -11.83
N GLY A 280 -16.20 -9.75 -11.44
CA GLY A 280 -15.70 -9.76 -10.06
C GLY A 280 -16.19 -10.96 -9.24
N LYS A 281 -16.74 -11.98 -9.92
CA LYS A 281 -17.17 -13.22 -9.30
C LYS A 281 -16.63 -14.41 -10.08
N THR A 282 -15.73 -15.15 -9.46
CA THR A 282 -15.27 -16.43 -9.98
C THR A 282 -16.35 -17.50 -9.81
N VAL A 283 -16.72 -18.14 -10.90
CA VAL A 283 -17.82 -19.10 -11.03
C VAL A 283 -17.22 -20.39 -11.58
N LYS A 284 -17.21 -21.45 -10.78
CA LYS A 284 -16.93 -22.80 -11.26
C LYS A 284 -18.24 -23.48 -11.65
N VAL A 285 -18.39 -23.78 -12.92
CA VAL A 285 -19.64 -24.28 -13.51
C VAL A 285 -19.87 -25.73 -13.12
N LEU A 286 -20.97 -25.99 -12.41
CA LEU A 286 -21.38 -27.33 -11.96
C LEU A 286 -22.39 -27.98 -12.90
N ASP A 287 -23.31 -27.18 -13.46
CA ASP A 287 -24.28 -27.60 -14.45
C ASP A 287 -24.72 -26.43 -15.35
N ILE A 288 -25.19 -26.74 -16.56
CA ILE A 288 -25.72 -25.77 -17.51
C ILE A 288 -27.13 -26.22 -17.92
N GLY A 289 -28.13 -25.53 -17.38
CA GLY A 289 -29.53 -25.70 -17.73
C GLY A 289 -29.91 -24.97 -19.03
N SER A 290 -31.20 -24.94 -19.36
CA SER A 290 -31.68 -24.25 -20.57
C SER A 290 -31.64 -22.72 -20.48
N ASP A 291 -31.75 -22.19 -19.27
CA ASP A 291 -31.86 -20.75 -18.96
C ASP A 291 -31.06 -20.37 -17.70
N SER A 292 -30.17 -21.25 -17.24
CA SER A 292 -29.44 -21.06 -16.00
C SER A 292 -28.11 -21.80 -15.98
N ILE A 293 -27.20 -21.27 -15.17
CA ILE A 293 -25.92 -21.88 -14.86
C ILE A 293 -25.92 -22.16 -13.36
N GLU A 294 -25.63 -23.39 -12.99
CA GLU A 294 -25.34 -23.75 -11.61
C GLU A 294 -23.84 -23.65 -11.38
N TYR A 295 -23.44 -23.08 -10.24
CA TYR A 295 -22.06 -22.93 -9.86
C TYR A 295 -21.86 -23.12 -8.37
N GLY A 296 -20.63 -23.44 -7.98
CA GLY A 296 -20.25 -23.65 -6.59
C GLY A 296 -18.86 -24.24 -6.49
N ASN A 297 -18.48 -24.68 -5.30
CA ASN A 297 -17.22 -25.35 -5.06
C ASN A 297 -17.36 -26.84 -5.41
N ASP A 298 -16.52 -27.34 -6.33
CA ASP A 298 -16.47 -28.76 -6.66
C ASP A 298 -15.18 -29.39 -6.13
N TRP A 299 -15.36 -30.31 -5.17
CA TRP A 299 -14.30 -31.01 -4.45
C TRP A 299 -13.88 -32.32 -5.12
N GLY A 300 -14.52 -32.66 -6.26
CA GLY A 300 -14.29 -33.89 -6.98
C GLY A 300 -14.74 -35.13 -6.22
N GLU A 301 -14.27 -36.29 -6.69
CA GLU A 301 -14.56 -37.58 -6.07
C GLU A 301 -13.55 -37.93 -4.98
N THR A 302 -14.03 -38.48 -3.87
CA THR A 302 -13.16 -38.98 -2.80
C THR A 302 -13.75 -40.20 -2.12
N TYR A 303 -12.84 -41.00 -1.55
CA TYR A 303 -13.21 -42.13 -0.71
C TYR A 303 -13.34 -41.72 0.76
N ILE A 304 -14.31 -42.29 1.46
CA ILE A 304 -14.49 -42.17 2.91
C ILE A 304 -14.80 -43.57 3.48
N ASP A 305 -14.01 -44.02 4.44
CA ASP A 305 -14.17 -45.32 5.07
C ASP A 305 -15.35 -45.34 6.06
N ALA A 306 -15.96 -46.50 6.27
CA ALA A 306 -16.99 -46.69 7.29
C ALA A 306 -16.52 -46.22 8.68
N GLY A 307 -17.36 -45.46 9.37
CA GLY A 307 -17.08 -44.87 10.67
C GLY A 307 -16.14 -43.66 10.65
N LYS A 308 -15.68 -43.21 9.48
CA LYS A 308 -14.86 -42.01 9.31
C LYS A 308 -15.68 -40.83 8.83
N ALA A 309 -15.12 -39.64 9.03
CA ALA A 309 -15.67 -38.39 8.57
C ALA A 309 -14.64 -37.63 7.73
N LYS A 310 -15.12 -36.84 6.78
CA LYS A 310 -14.31 -35.94 5.96
C LYS A 310 -15.02 -34.61 5.80
N THR A 311 -14.25 -33.52 5.85
CA THR A 311 -14.74 -32.14 5.82
C THR A 311 -14.49 -31.51 4.45
N PHE A 312 -15.45 -30.71 3.99
CA PHE A 312 -15.49 -29.99 2.71
C PHE A 312 -16.03 -28.59 2.99
N GLY A 313 -15.15 -27.58 3.06
CA GLY A 313 -15.52 -26.26 3.56
C GLY A 313 -16.09 -26.34 4.98
N ASP A 314 -17.28 -25.77 5.18
CA ASP A 314 -17.99 -25.78 6.47
C ASP A 314 -18.81 -27.05 6.71
N TYR A 315 -18.81 -27.99 5.77
CA TYR A 315 -19.61 -29.21 5.82
C TYR A 315 -18.75 -30.44 6.15
N THR A 316 -19.33 -31.42 6.84
CA THR A 316 -18.66 -32.68 7.16
C THR A 316 -19.57 -33.86 6.86
N ILE A 317 -19.06 -34.82 6.09
CA ILE A 317 -19.73 -36.08 5.78
C ILE A 317 -19.11 -37.17 6.63
N LYS A 318 -19.93 -37.86 7.43
CA LYS A 318 -19.54 -39.02 8.22
C LYS A 318 -20.29 -40.26 7.76
N VAL A 319 -19.54 -41.31 7.44
CA VAL A 319 -20.10 -42.58 6.98
C VAL A 319 -20.48 -43.41 8.19
N LEU A 320 -21.77 -43.69 8.35
CA LEU A 320 -22.28 -44.46 9.48
C LEU A 320 -22.38 -45.95 9.16
N ASP A 321 -22.86 -46.28 7.95
CA ASP A 321 -22.99 -47.65 7.50
C ASP A 321 -22.90 -47.75 5.97
N ILE A 322 -22.52 -48.93 5.46
CA ILE A 322 -22.37 -49.20 4.03
C ILE A 322 -22.90 -50.61 3.73
N ASP A 323 -23.88 -50.73 2.83
CA ASP A 323 -24.26 -52.01 2.22
C ASP A 323 -23.66 -52.09 0.82
N VAL A 324 -22.52 -52.76 0.72
CA VAL A 324 -21.79 -52.91 -0.55
C VAL A 324 -22.54 -53.80 -1.56
N ASN A 325 -23.43 -54.70 -1.11
CA ASN A 325 -24.16 -55.58 -2.04
C ASN A 325 -25.30 -54.84 -2.75
N GLN A 326 -25.86 -53.82 -2.09
CA GLN A 326 -26.91 -52.97 -2.64
C GLN A 326 -26.38 -51.60 -3.08
N GLU A 327 -25.07 -51.37 -2.96
CA GLU A 327 -24.41 -50.09 -3.21
C GLU A 327 -25.11 -48.92 -2.52
N LYS A 328 -25.33 -49.08 -1.21
CA LYS A 328 -25.99 -48.09 -0.34
C LYS A 328 -25.07 -47.58 0.75
N ALA A 329 -25.23 -46.31 1.08
CA ALA A 329 -24.52 -45.66 2.16
C ALA A 329 -25.47 -44.90 3.08
N PHE A 330 -25.30 -45.07 4.39
CA PHE A 330 -25.96 -44.25 5.39
C PHE A 330 -24.98 -43.21 5.94
N LEU A 331 -25.29 -41.93 5.75
CA LEU A 331 -24.39 -40.82 5.99
C LEU A 331 -25.01 -39.83 6.99
N GLU A 332 -24.18 -39.26 7.85
CA GLU A 332 -24.47 -38.06 8.63
C GLU A 332 -23.76 -36.89 7.96
N VAL A 333 -24.51 -35.89 7.51
CA VAL A 333 -23.98 -34.68 6.91
C VAL A 333 -24.23 -33.51 7.85
N SER A 334 -23.17 -32.89 8.33
CA SER A 334 -23.20 -31.73 9.22
C SER A 334 -22.82 -30.47 8.47
N GLY A 335 -23.50 -29.36 8.75
CA GLY A 335 -23.20 -28.02 8.23
C GLY A 335 -23.51 -26.93 9.28
N PRO A 336 -23.41 -25.65 8.91
CA PRO A 336 -23.66 -24.52 9.82
C PRO A 336 -25.06 -24.54 10.47
N ASP A 337 -26.06 -25.00 9.73
CA ASP A 337 -27.47 -24.99 10.16
C ASP A 337 -27.89 -26.25 10.95
N GLY A 338 -27.01 -27.24 11.07
CA GLY A 338 -27.29 -28.46 11.83
C GLY A 338 -26.70 -29.72 11.20
N SER A 339 -27.36 -30.86 11.40
CA SER A 339 -26.93 -32.13 10.83
C SER A 339 -28.13 -32.93 10.37
N GLU A 340 -27.99 -33.55 9.20
CA GLU A 340 -29.00 -34.39 8.57
C GLU A 340 -28.46 -35.79 8.31
N MET A 341 -29.35 -36.77 8.32
CA MET A 341 -29.03 -38.18 8.15
C MET A 341 -29.65 -38.64 6.85
N ILE A 342 -28.82 -39.02 5.88
CA ILE A 342 -29.28 -39.36 4.53
C ILE A 342 -28.90 -40.79 4.17
N THR A 343 -29.67 -41.40 3.28
CA THR A 343 -29.32 -42.69 2.68
C THR A 343 -29.23 -42.50 1.17
N LEU A 344 -28.07 -42.81 0.61
CA LEU A 344 -27.82 -42.74 -0.83
C LEU A 344 -27.70 -44.14 -1.42
N ASN A 345 -28.08 -44.27 -2.69
CA ASN A 345 -27.99 -45.50 -3.48
C ASN A 345 -27.55 -45.16 -4.90
N THR A 346 -26.53 -45.84 -5.43
CA THR A 346 -25.94 -45.54 -6.74
C THR A 346 -26.94 -45.59 -7.91
N ASP A 347 -27.98 -46.43 -7.84
CA ASP A 347 -28.95 -46.64 -8.93
C ASP A 347 -30.20 -45.76 -8.84
N ASP A 348 -30.86 -45.71 -7.68
CA ASP A 348 -32.18 -45.09 -7.54
C ASP A 348 -32.12 -43.65 -7.01
N HIS A 349 -31.23 -43.37 -6.04
CA HIS A 349 -31.14 -42.09 -5.32
C HIS A 349 -29.67 -41.77 -5.01
N PRO A 350 -28.85 -41.52 -6.04
CA PRO A 350 -27.41 -41.37 -5.85
C PRO A 350 -27.04 -40.03 -5.25
N THR A 351 -27.88 -39.01 -5.40
CA THR A 351 -27.56 -37.62 -5.06
C THR A 351 -28.59 -37.04 -4.10
N GLU A 352 -28.12 -36.34 -3.07
CA GLU A 352 -28.94 -35.49 -2.22
C GLU A 352 -28.31 -34.10 -2.10
N GLU A 353 -29.14 -33.05 -2.15
CA GLU A 353 -28.75 -31.67 -1.87
C GLU A 353 -29.36 -31.22 -0.54
N LEU A 354 -28.53 -30.68 0.34
CA LEU A 354 -28.86 -30.33 1.71
C LEU A 354 -28.57 -28.86 2.00
N PHE A 355 -29.27 -28.30 3.00
CA PHE A 355 -29.09 -26.93 3.47
C PHE A 355 -29.27 -25.87 2.37
N ASP A 356 -30.31 -26.03 1.53
CA ASP A 356 -30.68 -25.08 0.46
C ASP A 356 -29.52 -24.75 -0.50
N GLY A 357 -28.87 -25.79 -1.03
CA GLY A 357 -27.69 -25.65 -1.89
C GLY A 357 -26.36 -25.59 -1.13
N GLY A 358 -26.38 -25.68 0.20
CA GLY A 358 -25.15 -25.70 1.01
C GLY A 358 -24.19 -26.83 0.62
N ILE A 359 -24.70 -28.05 0.46
CA ILE A 359 -23.90 -29.21 0.00
C ILE A 359 -24.73 -30.17 -0.85
N ARG A 360 -24.14 -30.65 -1.94
CA ARG A 360 -24.61 -31.80 -2.72
C ARG A 360 -23.65 -32.96 -2.57
N VAL A 361 -24.19 -34.12 -2.25
CA VAL A 361 -23.43 -35.35 -2.09
C VAL A 361 -23.96 -36.38 -3.06
N THR A 362 -23.10 -36.86 -3.96
CA THR A 362 -23.42 -37.95 -4.90
C THR A 362 -22.62 -39.19 -4.54
N LEU A 363 -23.30 -40.27 -4.18
CA LEU A 363 -22.71 -41.60 -4.05
C LEU A 363 -22.45 -42.17 -5.45
N THR A 364 -21.17 -42.43 -5.74
CA THR A 364 -20.73 -42.92 -7.05
C THR A 364 -20.34 -44.39 -7.04
N ASP A 365 -19.90 -44.90 -5.89
CA ASP A 365 -19.46 -46.29 -5.74
C ASP A 365 -19.42 -46.69 -4.25
N THR A 366 -19.50 -48.00 -3.98
CA THR A 366 -19.17 -48.59 -2.68
C THR A 366 -18.26 -49.78 -2.89
N PHE A 367 -17.20 -49.92 -2.10
CA PHE A 367 -16.25 -51.01 -2.29
C PHE A 367 -15.73 -51.57 -0.96
N ILE A 368 -15.23 -52.81 -1.02
CA ILE A 368 -14.51 -53.45 0.09
C ILE A 368 -13.02 -53.49 -0.28
N GLY A 369 -12.19 -52.79 0.49
CA GLY A 369 -10.75 -52.78 0.29
C GLY A 369 -10.08 -54.10 0.65
N ILE A 370 -8.82 -54.27 0.24
CA ILE A 370 -8.00 -55.47 0.49
C ILE A 370 -7.80 -55.82 1.99
N GLY A 371 -8.11 -54.89 2.90
CA GLY A 371 -8.11 -55.08 4.35
C GLY A 371 -9.47 -55.42 4.98
N GLY A 372 -10.52 -55.57 4.17
CA GLY A 372 -11.90 -55.80 4.65
C GLY A 372 -12.64 -54.54 5.10
N THR A 373 -12.04 -53.35 4.94
CA THR A 373 -12.69 -52.07 5.21
C THR A 373 -13.63 -51.71 4.07
N SER A 374 -14.90 -51.48 4.39
CA SER A 374 -15.87 -50.92 3.45
C SER A 374 -15.71 -49.41 3.38
N SER A 375 -15.77 -48.88 2.16
CA SER A 375 -15.63 -47.45 1.90
C SER A 375 -16.61 -47.01 0.81
N VAL A 376 -17.03 -45.76 0.88
CA VAL A 376 -17.87 -45.11 -0.14
C VAL A 376 -17.01 -44.20 -0.99
N LYS A 377 -17.35 -44.07 -2.27
CA LYS A 377 -16.84 -43.02 -3.15
C LYS A 377 -17.93 -41.98 -3.35
N VAL A 378 -17.67 -40.76 -2.92
CA VAL A 378 -18.62 -39.65 -3.05
C VAL A 378 -18.03 -38.52 -3.90
N ALA A 379 -18.83 -37.94 -4.78
CA ALA A 379 -18.58 -36.62 -5.36
C ALA A 379 -19.28 -35.57 -4.49
N VAL A 380 -18.59 -34.46 -4.21
CA VAL A 380 -19.10 -33.44 -3.29
C VAL A 380 -18.99 -32.07 -3.92
N GLN A 381 -20.10 -31.34 -3.93
CA GLN A 381 -20.15 -29.91 -4.26
C GLN A 381 -20.69 -29.12 -3.08
N THR A 382 -20.18 -27.91 -2.84
CA THR A 382 -20.65 -27.02 -1.76
C THR A 382 -20.95 -25.62 -2.29
N ASP A 383 -21.71 -24.85 -1.52
CA ASP A 383 -22.01 -23.44 -1.80
C ASP A 383 -22.67 -23.24 -3.18
N ILE A 384 -23.60 -24.13 -3.50
CA ILE A 384 -24.27 -24.21 -4.80
C ILE A 384 -25.23 -23.05 -4.94
N SER A 385 -25.14 -22.38 -6.08
CA SER A 385 -25.99 -21.25 -6.41
C SER A 385 -26.20 -21.18 -7.92
N TYR A 386 -27.09 -20.28 -8.34
CA TYR A 386 -27.58 -20.23 -9.70
C TYR A 386 -27.49 -18.82 -10.28
N ILE A 387 -27.05 -18.74 -11.53
CA ILE A 387 -27.23 -17.57 -12.39
C ILE A 387 -28.38 -17.90 -13.32
N LYS A 388 -29.41 -17.06 -13.38
CA LYS A 388 -30.59 -17.30 -14.21
C LYS A 388 -30.76 -16.17 -15.22
N ASP A 389 -31.11 -16.53 -16.45
CA ASP A 389 -31.41 -15.57 -17.50
C ASP A 389 -32.58 -14.66 -17.10
N GLY A 390 -32.43 -13.36 -17.36
CA GLY A 390 -33.42 -12.36 -17.02
C GLY A 390 -33.60 -12.12 -15.51
N LYS A 391 -32.68 -12.60 -14.67
CA LYS A 391 -32.67 -12.33 -13.22
C LYS A 391 -31.52 -11.42 -12.82
N GLU A 392 -31.75 -10.70 -11.74
CA GLU A 392 -30.75 -9.83 -11.13
C GLU A 392 -29.55 -10.66 -10.66
N TYR A 393 -28.36 -10.33 -11.13
CA TYR A 393 -27.10 -11.03 -10.84
C TYR A 393 -26.29 -10.29 -9.79
N ILE A 394 -26.19 -8.97 -9.96
CA ILE A 394 -25.69 -8.02 -8.97
C ILE A 394 -26.71 -6.88 -8.84
N PRO A 395 -26.72 -6.12 -7.73
CA PRO A 395 -27.73 -5.09 -7.51
C PRO A 395 -27.84 -4.11 -8.69
N GLY A 396 -29.02 -4.01 -9.29
CA GLY A 396 -29.31 -3.15 -10.44
C GLY A 396 -28.96 -3.73 -11.82
N TRP A 397 -28.41 -4.94 -11.92
CA TRP A 397 -27.99 -5.55 -13.18
C TRP A 397 -28.58 -6.94 -13.39
N ILE A 398 -29.19 -7.13 -14.55
CA ILE A 398 -29.83 -8.37 -14.99
C ILE A 398 -28.82 -9.19 -15.80
N ALA A 399 -28.66 -10.47 -15.47
CA ALA A 399 -27.90 -11.40 -16.29
C ALA A 399 -28.69 -11.84 -17.52
N ARG A 400 -27.99 -11.91 -18.66
CA ARG A 400 -28.47 -12.49 -19.91
C ARG A 400 -27.55 -13.62 -20.34
N LEU A 401 -28.12 -14.78 -20.66
CA LEU A 401 -27.38 -16.00 -20.93
C LEU A 401 -27.58 -16.50 -22.36
N GLY A 402 -26.48 -16.69 -23.08
CA GLY A 402 -26.45 -17.28 -24.41
C GLY A 402 -26.23 -18.78 -24.41
N ILE A 403 -27.19 -19.57 -23.95
CA ILE A 403 -27.02 -21.03 -23.83
C ILE A 403 -27.49 -21.76 -25.10
N SER A 404 -26.62 -22.59 -25.67
CA SER A 404 -27.00 -23.55 -26.73
C SER A 404 -26.12 -24.79 -26.66
N ASP A 405 -26.65 -25.94 -27.09
CA ASP A 405 -25.91 -27.21 -27.15
C ASP A 405 -25.24 -27.62 -25.82
N GLY A 406 -25.85 -27.26 -24.68
CA GLY A 406 -25.32 -27.55 -23.34
C GLY A 406 -24.09 -26.72 -22.96
N LYS A 407 -23.85 -25.60 -23.66
CA LYS A 407 -22.74 -24.67 -23.41
C LYS A 407 -23.23 -23.24 -23.22
N LEU A 408 -22.51 -22.47 -22.43
CA LEU A 408 -22.68 -21.03 -22.36
C LEU A 408 -21.80 -20.34 -23.42
N ASN A 409 -22.41 -19.78 -24.45
CA ASN A 409 -21.68 -19.13 -25.55
C ASN A 409 -21.38 -17.67 -25.31
N TRP A 410 -22.23 -16.96 -24.57
CA TRP A 410 -22.02 -15.57 -24.19
C TRP A 410 -22.77 -15.26 -22.89
N PHE A 411 -22.29 -14.24 -22.18
CA PHE A 411 -22.89 -13.72 -20.96
C PHE A 411 -22.94 -12.20 -21.05
N ALA A 412 -24.06 -11.59 -20.65
CA ALA A 412 -24.16 -10.14 -20.57
C ALA A 412 -24.83 -9.65 -19.28
N LEU A 413 -24.45 -8.45 -18.85
CA LEU A 413 -25.13 -7.65 -17.84
C LEU A 413 -25.86 -6.50 -18.52
N GLU A 414 -27.13 -6.33 -18.18
CA GLU A 414 -28.00 -5.24 -18.64
C GLU A 414 -28.50 -4.48 -17.41
N ASN A 415 -28.45 -3.15 -17.41
CA ASN A 415 -29.03 -2.38 -16.31
C ASN A 415 -30.55 -2.61 -16.24
N LYS A 416 -31.05 -2.80 -15.02
CA LYS A 416 -32.46 -3.12 -14.77
C LYS A 416 -33.38 -1.93 -15.03
N ASP A 417 -32.94 -0.76 -14.57
CA ASP A 417 -33.64 0.51 -14.63
C ASP A 417 -32.65 1.56 -15.16
N GLU A 418 -33.18 2.66 -15.71
CA GLU A 418 -32.39 3.83 -16.10
C GLU A 418 -31.51 4.30 -14.91
N LEU A 419 -30.25 4.61 -15.20
CA LEU A 419 -29.27 5.01 -14.20
C LEU A 419 -29.21 6.54 -14.14
N GLU A 420 -29.30 7.13 -12.95
CA GLU A 420 -29.22 8.59 -12.77
C GLU A 420 -28.25 8.94 -11.63
N GLY A 421 -27.39 9.92 -11.85
CA GLY A 421 -26.52 10.47 -10.82
C GLY A 421 -25.46 11.42 -11.35
N LYS A 422 -24.80 12.14 -10.44
CA LYS A 422 -23.55 12.85 -10.77
C LYS A 422 -22.40 11.87 -11.03
N GLU A 423 -22.45 10.74 -10.33
CA GLU A 423 -21.59 9.58 -10.53
C GLU A 423 -22.51 8.37 -10.76
N VAL A 424 -22.46 7.80 -11.96
CA VAL A 424 -23.25 6.64 -12.37
C VAL A 424 -22.36 5.41 -12.36
N LYS A 425 -22.65 4.45 -11.48
CA LYS A 425 -21.85 3.22 -11.35
C LYS A 425 -22.26 2.17 -12.37
N LEU A 426 -21.30 1.67 -13.13
CA LEU A 426 -21.49 0.61 -14.12
C LEU A 426 -21.01 -0.73 -13.58
N PHE A 427 -21.96 -1.64 -13.30
CA PHE A 427 -21.75 -3.04 -12.88
C PHE A 427 -20.59 -3.24 -11.90
N ASN A 428 -20.46 -2.33 -10.92
CA ASN A 428 -19.41 -2.28 -9.90
C ASN A 428 -17.95 -2.29 -10.43
N THR A 429 -17.75 -1.94 -11.69
CA THR A 429 -16.43 -1.94 -12.35
C THR A 429 -16.00 -0.52 -12.73
N TYR A 430 -16.91 0.28 -13.27
CA TYR A 430 -16.63 1.66 -13.68
C TYR A 430 -17.56 2.66 -13.00
N VAL A 431 -17.15 3.91 -13.04
CA VAL A 431 -17.98 5.07 -12.74
C VAL A 431 -18.01 5.98 -13.97
N MET A 432 -19.20 6.46 -14.32
CA MET A 432 -19.36 7.52 -15.28
C MET A 432 -19.66 8.83 -14.57
N ASP A 433 -18.96 9.89 -14.93
CA ASP A 433 -19.21 11.23 -14.43
C ASP A 433 -18.99 12.29 -15.51
N TYR A 434 -19.65 13.43 -15.36
CA TYR A 434 -19.42 14.57 -16.23
C TYR A 434 -18.29 15.41 -15.64
N LYS A 435 -17.24 15.65 -16.42
CA LYS A 435 -16.13 16.54 -16.06
C LYS A 435 -16.01 17.66 -17.07
N ALA A 436 -15.81 18.87 -16.57
CA ALA A 436 -15.50 20.04 -17.39
C ALA A 436 -14.33 20.84 -16.80
N ASP A 437 -13.32 21.09 -17.64
CA ASP A 437 -12.17 21.92 -17.36
C ASP A 437 -12.38 23.32 -17.94
N ILE A 438 -12.67 24.28 -17.06
CA ILE A 438 -12.98 25.66 -17.42
C ILE A 438 -11.75 26.57 -17.21
N MET A 439 -11.33 27.24 -18.28
CA MET A 439 -10.24 28.20 -18.31
C MET A 439 -10.78 29.61 -18.48
N LYS A 440 -10.46 30.53 -17.56
CA LYS A 440 -10.90 31.94 -17.62
C LYS A 440 -9.72 32.90 -17.73
N LYS A 441 -9.83 33.89 -18.61
CA LYS A 441 -8.83 34.95 -18.78
C LYS A 441 -9.50 36.31 -18.97
N LYS A 442 -9.18 37.25 -18.07
CA LYS A 442 -9.61 38.64 -18.19
C LYS A 442 -8.75 39.39 -19.20
N ASN A 443 -9.37 40.06 -20.16
CA ASN A 443 -8.69 40.94 -21.08
C ASN A 443 -8.47 42.31 -20.42
N PRO A 444 -7.22 42.79 -20.34
CA PRO A 444 -6.90 44.07 -19.71
C PRO A 444 -7.44 45.29 -20.47
N ASP A 445 -7.77 45.16 -21.76
CA ASP A 445 -8.11 46.30 -22.63
C ASP A 445 -9.62 46.63 -22.67
N ASP A 446 -10.50 45.65 -22.43
CA ASP A 446 -11.97 45.81 -22.52
C ASP A 446 -12.73 45.37 -21.25
N ASP A 447 -12.01 44.97 -20.20
CA ASP A 447 -12.54 44.47 -18.93
C ASP A 447 -13.39 43.17 -19.05
N ARG A 448 -13.46 42.54 -20.25
CA ARG A 448 -14.20 41.30 -20.49
C ARG A 448 -13.41 40.09 -20.00
N THR A 449 -14.13 39.07 -19.55
CA THR A 449 -13.55 37.76 -19.23
C THR A 449 -13.87 36.79 -20.35
N TYR A 450 -12.83 36.29 -21.01
CA TYR A 450 -12.92 35.23 -21.99
C TYR A 450 -12.80 33.89 -21.27
N ALA A 451 -13.54 32.90 -21.73
CA ALA A 451 -13.48 31.57 -21.18
C ALA A 451 -13.39 30.51 -22.28
N ALA A 452 -12.62 29.46 -22.00
CA ALA A 452 -12.54 28.24 -22.77
C ALA A 452 -12.94 27.08 -21.86
N MET A 453 -13.47 26.00 -22.43
CA MET A 453 -13.88 24.82 -21.71
C MET A 453 -13.58 23.57 -22.52
N GLU A 454 -13.22 22.51 -21.82
CA GLU A 454 -13.18 21.15 -22.32
C GLU A 454 -14.05 20.29 -21.41
N ALA A 455 -14.90 19.42 -21.97
CA ALA A 455 -15.85 18.63 -21.20
C ALA A 455 -16.09 17.25 -21.81
N TRP A 456 -16.24 16.28 -20.93
CA TRP A 456 -16.41 14.87 -21.25
C TRP A 456 -17.37 14.20 -20.26
N VAL A 457 -18.06 13.17 -20.75
CA VAL A 457 -18.56 12.12 -19.87
C VAL A 457 -17.44 11.09 -19.76
N VAL A 458 -16.74 11.13 -18.64
CA VAL A 458 -15.61 10.24 -18.41
C VAL A 458 -16.08 8.88 -17.93
N ILE A 459 -15.28 7.84 -18.17
CA ILE A 459 -15.60 6.46 -17.77
C ILE A 459 -14.38 5.87 -17.05
N ASP A 460 -14.27 6.18 -15.75
CA ASP A 460 -13.11 5.78 -14.96
C ASP A 460 -13.31 4.41 -14.30
N PRO A 461 -12.24 3.61 -14.09
CA PRO A 461 -12.32 2.42 -13.23
C PRO A 461 -12.68 2.80 -11.80
N LEU A 462 -13.64 2.09 -11.20
CA LEU A 462 -14.15 2.37 -9.85
C LEU A 462 -13.06 2.21 -8.78
N LYS A 463 -12.08 1.35 -9.03
CA LYS A 463 -10.92 1.13 -8.16
C LYS A 463 -9.66 0.94 -9.01
N PRO A 464 -8.52 1.50 -8.57
CA PRO A 464 -7.23 1.22 -9.20
C PRO A 464 -6.87 -0.26 -8.98
N ASP A 465 -6.16 -0.84 -9.93
CA ASP A 465 -5.61 -2.20 -9.83
C ASP A 465 -4.09 -2.09 -9.86
N TYR A 466 -3.39 -2.59 -8.85
CA TYR A 466 -1.95 -2.35 -8.73
C TYR A 466 -1.15 -3.62 -8.99
N THR A 467 -0.31 -3.58 -10.02
CA THR A 467 0.79 -4.54 -10.18
C THR A 467 2.01 -4.03 -9.42
N THR A 468 2.75 -4.93 -8.76
CA THR A 468 3.99 -4.61 -8.02
C THR A 468 5.21 -5.31 -8.60
N GLU A 469 6.37 -4.66 -8.55
CA GLU A 469 7.66 -5.24 -8.95
C GLU A 469 8.73 -4.88 -7.93
N THR A 470 9.67 -5.81 -7.66
CA THR A 470 10.80 -5.57 -6.75
C THR A 470 12.07 -5.28 -7.55
N LEU A 471 12.59 -4.07 -7.42
CA LEU A 471 13.76 -3.58 -8.14
C LEU A 471 15.02 -3.56 -7.27
N LYS A 472 16.17 -3.75 -7.93
CA LYS A 472 17.50 -3.74 -7.32
C LYS A 472 18.27 -2.45 -7.67
N PRO A 473 19.38 -2.17 -6.98
CA PRO A 473 20.15 -0.95 -7.19
C PRO A 473 20.86 -0.94 -8.56
N GLY A 474 20.23 -0.34 -9.56
CA GLY A 474 20.77 -0.25 -10.92
C GLY A 474 19.71 -0.28 -12.00
N ASP A 475 18.50 -0.75 -11.67
CA ASP A 475 17.40 -0.90 -12.61
C ASP A 475 16.84 0.48 -13.02
N GLU A 476 16.42 0.59 -14.29
CA GLU A 476 15.77 1.77 -14.85
C GLU A 476 14.28 1.49 -15.03
N LEU A 477 13.45 2.46 -14.66
CA LEU A 477 12.00 2.31 -14.70
C LEU A 477 11.32 3.67 -14.94
N GLU A 478 10.24 3.64 -15.70
CA GLU A 478 9.43 4.77 -16.15
C GLU A 478 7.93 4.46 -15.95
N GLY A 479 7.16 5.39 -15.38
CA GLY A 479 5.71 5.24 -15.20
C GLY A 479 5.23 4.44 -13.98
N TRP A 480 6.08 4.14 -13.00
CA TRP A 480 5.68 3.50 -11.74
C TRP A 480 6.00 4.37 -10.54
N THR A 481 5.26 4.13 -9.45
CA THR A 481 5.42 4.81 -8.16
C THR A 481 6.14 3.91 -7.16
N ILE A 482 6.87 4.49 -6.20
CA ILE A 482 7.56 3.74 -5.15
C ILE A 482 6.54 3.36 -4.08
N ASP A 483 6.45 2.07 -3.77
CA ASP A 483 5.59 1.54 -2.71
C ASP A 483 6.38 1.35 -1.40
N GLU A 484 7.55 0.68 -1.48
CA GLU A 484 8.38 0.39 -0.30
C GLU A 484 9.89 0.51 -0.62
N ILE A 485 10.68 0.93 0.37
CA ILE A 485 12.16 0.96 0.29
C ILE A 485 12.72 0.15 1.46
N THR A 486 13.49 -0.89 1.15
CA THR A 486 14.20 -1.71 2.13
C THR A 486 15.70 -1.50 1.97
N ALA A 487 16.41 -1.22 3.08
CA ALA A 487 17.86 -1.03 3.09
C ALA A 487 18.45 -1.40 4.46
N THR A 488 19.58 -2.10 4.49
CA THR A 488 20.24 -2.51 5.73
C THR A 488 21.58 -1.79 5.91
N ALA A 489 21.82 -1.21 7.08
CA ALA A 489 23.10 -0.57 7.43
C ALA A 489 24.12 -1.61 7.94
N ASP A 490 25.39 -1.48 7.51
CA ASP A 490 26.51 -2.33 7.92
C ASP A 490 27.79 -1.47 8.15
N PRO A 491 28.32 -1.41 9.40
CA PRO A 491 27.80 -2.03 10.62
C PRO A 491 26.60 -1.27 11.23
N ALA A 492 25.77 -1.95 12.03
CA ALA A 492 24.58 -1.36 12.65
C ALA A 492 24.86 -0.29 13.73
N GLN A 493 26.10 -0.16 14.22
CA GLN A 493 26.52 0.87 15.17
C GLN A 493 27.92 1.41 14.83
N ALA A 494 28.07 2.73 14.93
CA ALA A 494 29.27 3.49 14.57
C ALA A 494 30.28 3.69 15.71
N ALA A 495 29.97 3.30 16.96
CA ALA A 495 30.73 3.69 18.13
C ALA A 495 31.85 2.70 18.50
N VAL A 496 33.10 3.18 18.59
CA VAL A 496 34.25 2.44 19.13
C VAL A 496 34.59 2.98 20.53
N VAL A 497 34.53 2.14 21.55
CA VAL A 497 34.81 2.50 22.96
C VAL A 497 36.33 2.62 23.20
N SER A 498 36.77 3.76 23.73
CA SER A 498 38.17 4.00 24.12
C SER A 498 38.43 3.59 25.58
N LYS A 499 39.49 2.82 25.84
CA LYS A 499 39.90 2.42 27.21
C LYS A 499 40.67 3.53 27.92
N ILE A 500 40.29 3.85 29.16
CA ILE A 500 41.07 4.71 30.07
C ILE A 500 42.38 4.01 30.43
N THR A 501 43.52 4.69 30.26
CA THR A 501 44.86 4.14 30.54
C THR A 501 45.54 4.77 31.76
N THR A 502 44.99 5.86 32.34
CA THR A 502 45.53 6.57 33.50
C THR A 502 44.44 6.93 34.52
N PRO A 503 44.73 6.91 35.84
CA PRO A 503 43.79 7.39 36.85
C PRO A 503 43.44 8.87 36.62
N ILE A 504 42.14 9.19 36.54
CA ILE A 504 41.66 10.57 36.37
C ILE A 504 41.41 11.29 37.71
N THR A 505 41.44 10.56 38.83
CA THR A 505 41.26 11.11 40.18
C THR A 505 42.61 11.29 40.88
N VAL A 506 42.85 12.47 41.45
CA VAL A 506 44.08 12.89 42.15
C VAL A 506 43.74 13.58 43.48
N LEU A 507 44.70 13.65 44.40
CA LEU A 507 44.52 14.38 45.66
C LEU A 507 44.90 15.86 45.53
N ASP A 508 44.25 16.72 46.30
CA ASP A 508 44.55 18.16 46.35
C ASP A 508 46.02 18.45 46.71
N THR A 509 46.62 17.67 47.62
CA THR A 509 48.03 17.79 48.01
C THR A 509 48.96 17.50 46.84
N GLU A 510 48.60 16.56 45.96
CA GLU A 510 49.42 16.22 44.78
C GLU A 510 49.43 17.37 43.77
N VAL A 511 48.28 18.03 43.59
CA VAL A 511 48.16 19.21 42.72
C VAL A 511 48.91 20.39 43.34
N MET A 512 48.78 20.62 44.64
CA MET A 512 49.45 21.72 45.34
C MET A 512 50.98 21.53 45.41
N GLU A 513 51.48 20.30 45.55
CA GLU A 513 52.91 19.98 45.49
C GLU A 513 53.50 20.22 44.10
N GLN A 514 52.73 19.96 43.03
CA GLN A 514 53.14 20.23 41.65
C GLN A 514 53.18 21.73 41.36
N GLY A 515 52.28 22.50 41.98
CA GLY A 515 52.04 23.92 41.74
C GLY A 515 50.89 24.13 40.77
N LEU A 516 50.01 25.10 41.06
CA LEU A 516 48.84 25.42 40.23
C LEU A 516 49.24 25.86 38.81
N ASP A 517 50.40 26.52 38.69
CA ASP A 517 51.01 26.93 37.42
C ASP A 517 51.50 25.76 36.55
N LYS A 518 51.38 24.51 37.02
CA LYS A 518 51.74 23.30 36.26
C LYS A 518 50.55 22.41 35.94
N VAL A 519 49.33 22.85 36.25
CA VAL A 519 48.11 22.14 35.85
C VAL A 519 48.00 22.14 34.31
N ASP A 520 47.74 20.96 33.75
CA ASP A 520 47.76 20.65 32.31
C ASP A 520 46.41 20.12 31.78
N SER A 521 45.35 20.19 32.59
CA SER A 521 44.02 19.71 32.26
C SER A 521 42.95 20.52 32.99
N ASN A 522 41.70 20.41 32.54
CA ASN A 522 40.58 20.91 33.32
C ASN A 522 40.49 20.20 34.67
N LEU A 523 39.93 20.85 35.68
CA LEU A 523 39.79 20.29 37.02
C LEU A 523 38.31 20.21 37.45
N ILE A 524 37.92 19.08 38.07
CA ILE A 524 36.71 18.97 38.89
C ILE A 524 37.17 18.94 40.34
N LEU A 525 36.89 20.00 41.10
CA LEU A 525 37.27 20.10 42.51
C LEU A 525 36.13 19.58 43.37
N ILE A 526 36.41 18.55 44.17
CA ILE A 526 35.43 17.96 45.08
C ILE A 526 35.79 18.36 46.51
N GLY A 527 34.83 18.99 47.18
CA GLY A 527 34.95 19.49 48.55
C GLY A 527 35.25 20.99 48.62
N GLY A 528 34.68 21.63 49.64
CA GLY A 528 34.85 23.06 49.91
C GLY A 528 36.28 23.42 50.37
N PRO A 529 36.58 24.73 50.48
CA PRO A 529 37.93 25.25 50.77
C PRO A 529 38.47 24.86 52.15
N VAL A 530 37.61 24.41 53.06
CA VAL A 530 38.03 23.90 54.38
C VAL A 530 38.75 22.55 54.26
N VAL A 531 38.38 21.73 53.27
CA VAL A 531 38.86 20.33 53.14
C VAL A 531 39.64 20.07 51.86
N ASN A 532 39.55 20.96 50.87
CA ASN A 532 40.28 20.90 49.61
C ASN A 532 41.13 22.18 49.45
N SER A 533 42.44 21.99 49.49
CA SER A 533 43.46 23.04 49.45
C SER A 533 43.51 23.74 48.07
N VAL A 534 43.17 23.02 47.00
CA VAL A 534 43.05 23.61 45.65
C VAL A 534 41.80 24.49 45.57
N THR A 535 40.67 24.03 46.14
CA THR A 535 39.47 24.87 46.29
C THR A 535 39.76 26.11 47.13
N ALA A 536 40.52 25.98 48.21
CA ALA A 536 40.94 27.12 49.05
C ALA A 536 41.77 28.15 48.27
N ALA A 537 42.73 27.68 47.48
CA ALA A 537 43.58 28.55 46.67
C ALA A 537 42.79 29.27 45.55
N LEU A 538 41.71 28.66 45.05
CA LEU A 538 40.88 29.20 43.97
C LEU A 538 39.57 29.83 44.46
N ALA A 539 39.33 29.92 45.76
CA ALA A 539 38.04 30.33 46.33
C ALA A 539 37.57 31.71 45.84
N GLU A 540 38.50 32.67 45.74
CA GLU A 540 38.21 34.02 45.21
C GLU A 540 37.77 33.97 43.74
N LYS A 541 38.41 33.13 42.91
CA LYS A 541 38.10 32.97 41.48
C LYS A 541 36.80 32.21 41.23
N LEU A 542 36.48 31.28 42.13
CA LEU A 542 35.24 30.53 42.13
C LEU A 542 34.09 31.35 42.75
N GLU A 543 34.37 32.56 43.26
CA GLU A 543 33.43 33.42 43.96
C GLU A 543 32.70 32.69 45.10
N VAL A 544 33.44 31.91 45.89
CA VAL A 544 32.89 31.16 47.04
C VAL A 544 33.54 31.60 48.35
N PRO A 545 32.84 31.52 49.49
CA PRO A 545 33.42 31.82 50.79
C PRO A 545 34.63 30.92 51.07
N SER A 546 35.61 31.40 51.83
CA SER A 546 36.82 30.62 52.14
C SER A 546 36.74 29.84 53.46
N ASP A 547 35.69 30.07 54.25
CA ASP A 547 35.47 29.47 55.55
C ASP A 547 34.05 28.89 55.71
N TYR A 548 33.87 28.05 56.73
CA TYR A 548 32.62 27.35 56.97
C TYR A 548 31.45 28.29 57.29
N ASP A 549 31.69 29.35 58.07
CA ASP A 549 30.62 30.25 58.51
C ASP A 549 30.06 31.05 57.31
N GLY A 550 30.91 31.48 56.38
CA GLY A 550 30.51 32.12 55.13
C GLY A 550 29.72 31.17 54.21
N TRP A 551 30.17 29.91 54.05
CA TRP A 551 29.42 28.91 53.27
C TRP A 551 28.04 28.65 53.85
N LYS A 552 27.94 28.57 55.18
CA LYS A 552 26.68 28.37 55.90
C LYS A 552 25.74 29.56 55.76
N GLU A 553 26.26 30.79 55.79
CA GLU A 553 25.47 32.00 55.61
C GLU A 553 24.93 32.12 54.16
N GLU A 554 25.76 31.80 53.17
CA GLU A 554 25.43 31.97 51.75
C GLU A 554 24.57 30.82 51.18
N TYR A 555 24.89 29.57 51.54
CA TYR A 555 24.29 28.37 50.92
C TYR A 555 23.50 27.50 51.91
N GLY A 556 23.46 27.83 53.20
CA GLY A 556 22.75 27.03 54.21
C GLY A 556 23.49 25.73 54.57
N THR A 557 22.75 24.68 54.96
CA THR A 557 23.31 23.37 55.37
C THR A 557 22.45 22.22 54.84
N GLY A 558 22.97 20.99 54.80
CA GLY A 558 22.28 19.82 54.27
C GLY A 558 22.35 19.74 52.73
N ALA A 559 21.57 18.84 52.13
CA ALA A 559 21.58 18.58 50.68
C ALA A 559 21.35 19.83 49.82
N ASP A 560 20.54 20.78 50.30
CA ASP A 560 20.21 22.02 49.59
C ASP A 560 21.39 23.01 49.53
N SER A 561 22.44 22.79 50.33
CA SER A 561 23.68 23.58 50.28
C SER A 561 24.65 23.16 49.17
N GLY A 562 24.29 22.16 48.36
CA GLY A 562 25.11 21.68 47.25
C GLY A 562 25.20 22.71 46.12
N VAL A 563 26.43 23.02 45.71
CA VAL A 563 26.75 24.00 44.68
C VAL A 563 27.63 23.35 43.62
N VAL A 564 27.24 23.52 42.34
CA VAL A 564 28.08 23.27 41.18
C VAL A 564 28.40 24.60 40.51
N LYS A 565 29.68 24.99 40.49
CA LYS A 565 30.13 26.20 39.77
C LYS A 565 31.07 25.81 38.64
N TYR A 566 31.03 26.57 37.55
CA TYR A 566 31.89 26.40 36.40
C TYR A 566 32.59 27.70 36.06
N VAL A 567 33.91 27.62 35.92
CA VAL A 567 34.77 28.69 35.41
C VAL A 567 35.47 28.15 34.17
N ALA A 568 35.19 28.71 33.01
CA ALA A 568 35.68 28.21 31.72
C ALA A 568 37.20 28.30 31.58
N GLU A 569 37.81 29.37 32.10
CA GLU A 569 39.26 29.60 32.07
C GLU A 569 39.72 30.21 33.38
N CYS A 570 40.63 29.55 34.08
CA CYS A 570 41.21 30.04 35.32
C CYS A 570 42.72 30.31 35.11
N GLY A 571 43.09 31.59 35.15
CA GLY A 571 44.47 32.03 34.90
C GLY A 571 45.49 31.47 35.89
N ASP A 572 45.06 31.09 37.10
CA ASP A 572 45.91 30.50 38.14
C ASP A 572 46.26 29.02 37.85
N ILE A 573 45.57 28.39 36.90
CA ILE A 573 45.84 27.02 36.42
C ILE A 573 46.06 27.00 34.90
N ASN A 574 46.91 27.88 34.37
CA ASN A 574 47.29 27.94 32.95
C ASN A 574 46.13 28.14 31.95
N GLY A 575 45.01 28.73 32.40
CA GLY A 575 43.84 28.97 31.54
C GLY A 575 42.94 27.75 31.36
N TYR A 576 43.22 26.62 32.03
CA TYR A 576 42.29 25.50 32.09
C TYR A 576 41.04 25.87 32.90
N GLY A 577 39.93 25.18 32.63
CA GLY A 577 38.68 25.43 33.32
C GLY A 577 38.56 24.62 34.61
N VAL A 578 37.66 25.08 35.49
CA VAL A 578 37.39 24.50 36.79
C VAL A 578 35.90 24.30 36.99
N VAL A 579 35.51 23.10 37.40
CA VAL A 579 34.18 22.81 37.94
C VAL A 579 34.32 22.55 39.44
N LEU A 580 33.67 23.37 40.27
CA LEU A 580 33.58 23.14 41.71
C LEU A 580 32.34 22.30 42.01
N VAL A 581 32.51 21.27 42.82
CA VAL A 581 31.46 20.42 43.38
C VAL A 581 31.62 20.40 44.90
N ALA A 582 30.85 21.24 45.59
CA ALA A 582 30.98 21.41 47.02
C ALA A 582 29.65 21.80 47.68
N GLY A 583 29.49 21.46 48.95
CA GLY A 583 28.46 22.04 49.80
C GLY A 583 29.02 22.43 51.18
N THR A 584 28.20 23.07 51.99
CA THR A 584 28.56 23.49 53.35
C THR A 584 28.94 22.29 54.23
N ASP A 585 28.34 21.13 53.97
CA ASP A 585 28.65 19.87 54.62
C ASP A 585 28.71 18.70 53.62
N ARG A 586 29.01 17.51 54.14
CA ARG A 586 29.14 16.28 53.37
C ARG A 586 27.88 15.94 52.55
N GLU A 587 26.69 16.29 53.05
CA GLU A 587 25.43 15.98 52.39
C GLU A 587 25.21 16.93 51.21
N GLY A 588 25.54 18.22 51.38
CA GLY A 588 25.55 19.19 50.28
C GLY A 588 26.54 18.82 49.17
N THR A 589 27.77 18.42 49.51
CA THR A 589 28.76 17.99 48.50
C THR A 589 28.28 16.77 47.71
N ALA A 590 27.66 15.78 48.40
CA ALA A 590 27.11 14.60 47.74
C ALA A 590 25.93 14.94 46.80
N ALA A 591 25.07 15.90 47.19
CA ALA A 591 23.98 16.38 46.33
C ALA A 591 24.49 17.10 45.08
N ALA A 592 25.52 17.94 45.22
CA ALA A 592 26.18 18.60 44.08
C ALA A 592 26.83 17.59 43.13
N ALA A 593 27.49 16.56 43.66
CA ALA A 593 28.09 15.50 42.86
C ALA A 593 27.04 14.71 42.08
N LYS A 594 25.89 14.41 42.70
CA LYS A 594 24.77 13.75 42.04
C LYS A 594 24.21 14.58 40.88
N ALA A 595 24.05 15.88 41.09
CA ALA A 595 23.59 16.80 40.04
C ALA A 595 24.54 16.81 38.84
N LEU A 596 25.85 16.86 39.08
CA LEU A 596 26.84 16.80 38.02
C LEU A 596 26.80 15.46 37.25
N MET A 597 26.59 14.33 37.94
CA MET A 597 26.46 13.03 37.27
C MET A 597 25.23 12.94 36.36
N GLU A 598 24.08 13.45 36.80
CA GLU A 598 22.87 13.51 35.98
C GLU A 598 23.07 14.41 34.76
N TYR A 599 23.79 15.52 34.93
CA TYR A 599 24.19 16.38 33.82
C TYR A 599 25.09 15.66 32.81
N LEU A 600 26.12 14.93 33.29
CA LEU A 600 27.02 14.15 32.42
C LEU A 600 26.26 13.06 31.65
N ALA A 601 25.26 12.41 32.26
CA ALA A 601 24.41 11.44 31.59
C ALA A 601 23.54 12.06 30.48
N GLY A 602 23.22 13.36 30.57
CA GLY A 602 22.54 14.10 29.50
C GLY A 602 23.46 14.48 28.33
N LEU A 603 24.78 14.41 28.51
CA LEU A 603 25.78 14.74 27.48
C LEU A 603 26.30 13.52 26.70
N SER A 604 25.98 12.30 27.16
CA SER A 604 26.51 11.05 26.61
C SER A 604 25.92 10.69 25.25
#